data_AF-A0A066PSH0-F1
#
_entry.id   AF-A0A066PSH0-F1
#
_cell.length_a   1.000
_cell.length_b   1.000
_cell.length_c   1.000
_cell.angle_alpha   90.00
_cell.angle_beta   90.00
_cell.angle_gamma   90.00
#
_symmetry.space_group_name_H-M   'P 1'
#
loop_
_entity.id
_entity.type
_entity.pdbx_description
1 polymer ?
#
loop_
_entity_poly.entity_id
_entity_poly.type
_entity_poly.pdbx_seq_one_letter_code
_entity_poly.pdbx_strand_id
1 'polypeptide(L)'
;MRNERGVVDYFLYFASNNRLGLSKMKEAMWKVDPGGNFTFSDATNPAQTVLFKHEPNRDHLRQLISNRFTNRHASVREIERFVIEETPFLVSHYKRVLARMEEAGDLQPVNPSVHRRQGTYPDLDLELEFH
;
A
#
# COMPACT_ATOMS: atom_id res chain seq x y z
N MET A 1 -15.44 -9.50 4.88
CA MET A 1 -14.96 -9.81 6.24
C MET A 1 -15.49 -11.18 6.61
N ARG A 2 -14.64 -12.06 7.12
CA ARG A 2 -15.04 -13.40 7.58
C ARG A 2 -15.15 -13.43 9.11
N ASN A 3 -16.07 -14.21 9.66
CA ASN A 3 -16.12 -14.48 11.09
C ASN A 3 -15.02 -15.46 11.53
N GLU A 4 -14.93 -15.68 12.84
CA GLU A 4 -14.03 -16.64 13.50
C GLU A 4 -14.13 -18.08 12.96
N ARG A 5 -15.23 -18.42 12.24
CA ARG A 5 -15.46 -19.72 11.61
C ARG A 5 -15.02 -19.76 10.13
N GLY A 6 -14.43 -18.69 9.61
CA GLY A 6 -13.97 -18.59 8.23
C GLY A 6 -15.07 -18.35 7.20
N VAL A 7 -16.31 -18.09 7.62
CA VAL A 7 -17.46 -17.78 6.76
C VAL A 7 -17.49 -16.30 6.45
N VAL A 8 -17.76 -15.91 5.20
CA VAL A 8 -17.86 -14.50 4.80
C VAL A 8 -19.15 -13.89 5.35
N ASP A 9 -19.01 -12.95 6.29
CA ASP A 9 -20.13 -12.26 6.94
C ASP A 9 -20.50 -10.94 6.24
N TYR A 10 -19.51 -10.23 5.69
CA TYR A 10 -19.72 -8.91 5.08
C TYR A 10 -19.00 -8.78 3.75
N PHE A 11 -19.72 -8.31 2.73
CA PHE A 11 -19.17 -7.86 1.46
C PHE A 11 -19.18 -6.34 1.41
N LEU A 12 -18.04 -5.76 1.02
CA LEU A 12 -17.89 -4.33 0.86
C LEU A 12 -17.60 -4.06 -0.61
N TYR A 13 -18.59 -3.53 -1.31
CA TYR A 13 -18.49 -3.21 -2.72
C TYR A 13 -18.12 -1.75 -2.89
N PHE A 14 -17.00 -1.48 -3.54
CA PHE A 14 -16.61 -0.14 -3.93
C PHE A 14 -17.00 0.10 -5.40
N ALA A 15 -18.15 0.72 -5.62
CA ALA A 15 -18.70 0.98 -6.96
C ALA A 15 -18.41 2.40 -7.47
N SER A 16 -17.50 3.14 -6.82
CA SER A 16 -17.16 4.52 -7.17
C SER A 16 -15.72 4.60 -7.68
N ASN A 17 -15.40 5.57 -8.54
CA ASN A 17 -14.02 5.87 -8.93
C ASN A 17 -13.32 6.86 -7.96
N ASN A 18 -13.91 7.13 -6.78
CA ASN A 18 -13.35 8.11 -5.85
C ASN A 18 -12.26 7.50 -4.95
N ARG A 19 -10.99 7.78 -5.24
CA ARG A 19 -9.83 7.28 -4.47
C ARG A 19 -9.91 7.56 -2.96
N LEU A 20 -10.46 8.70 -2.55
CA LEU A 20 -10.64 9.01 -1.12
C LEU A 20 -11.61 8.02 -0.46
N GLY A 21 -12.68 7.66 -1.17
CA GLY A 21 -13.62 6.64 -0.75
C GLY A 21 -12.95 5.28 -0.56
N LEU A 22 -12.12 4.86 -1.53
CA LEU A 22 -11.40 3.59 -1.46
C LEU A 22 -10.43 3.55 -0.26
N SER A 23 -9.67 4.65 -0.03
CA SER A 23 -8.77 4.75 1.12
C SER A 23 -9.52 4.68 2.44
N LYS A 24 -10.60 5.45 2.59
CA LYS A 24 -11.41 5.46 3.82
C LYS A 24 -12.09 4.12 4.08
N MET A 25 -12.50 3.45 3.02
CA MET A 25 -13.05 2.10 3.08
C MET A 25 -12.00 1.11 3.62
N LYS A 26 -10.77 1.12 3.09
CA LYS A 26 -9.68 0.27 3.58
C LYS A 26 -9.29 0.60 5.03
N GLU A 27 -9.26 1.88 5.41
CA GLU A 27 -9.04 2.30 6.80
C GLU A 27 -10.08 1.70 7.75
N ALA A 28 -11.37 1.73 7.37
CA ALA A 28 -12.44 1.14 8.15
C ALA A 28 -12.27 -0.38 8.28
N MET A 29 -11.91 -1.09 7.20
CA MET A 29 -11.64 -2.52 7.24
C MET A 29 -10.50 -2.84 8.22
N TRP A 30 -9.35 -2.16 8.09
CA TRP A 30 -8.21 -2.34 8.98
C TRP A 30 -8.52 -2.04 10.46
N LYS A 31 -9.46 -1.11 10.74
CA LYS A 31 -9.89 -0.81 12.11
C LYS A 31 -10.74 -1.93 12.73
N VAL A 32 -11.56 -2.59 11.92
CA VAL A 32 -12.53 -3.59 12.41
C VAL A 32 -11.88 -4.97 12.57
N ASP A 33 -10.93 -5.35 11.69
CA ASP A 33 -10.15 -6.58 11.86
C ASP A 33 -8.69 -6.37 11.40
N PRO A 34 -7.77 -6.01 12.32
CA PRO A 34 -6.35 -5.88 12.02
C PRO A 34 -5.68 -7.19 11.58
N GLY A 35 -6.32 -8.34 11.86
CA GLY A 35 -5.92 -9.69 11.46
C GLY A 35 -6.11 -9.99 9.98
N GLY A 36 -6.94 -9.20 9.30
CA GLY A 36 -7.05 -9.20 7.86
C GLY A 36 -7.74 -10.43 7.28
N ASN A 37 -8.83 -10.91 7.91
CA ASN A 37 -9.74 -11.88 7.29
C ASN A 37 -10.61 -11.22 6.20
N PHE A 38 -9.98 -10.46 5.30
CA PHE A 38 -10.61 -9.79 4.17
C PHE A 38 -10.03 -10.30 2.88
N THR A 39 -10.89 -10.68 1.95
CA THR A 39 -10.51 -10.90 0.56
C THR A 39 -10.79 -9.61 -0.20
N PHE A 40 -9.74 -8.90 -0.61
CA PHE A 40 -9.87 -7.79 -1.55
C PHE A 40 -9.86 -8.38 -2.96
N SER A 41 -11.05 -8.52 -3.54
CA SER A 41 -11.20 -8.91 -4.94
C SER A 41 -11.23 -7.64 -5.77
N ASP A 42 -10.05 -7.19 -6.22
CA ASP A 42 -10.01 -6.24 -7.34
C ASP A 42 -10.31 -6.99 -8.64
N ALA A 43 -11.12 -6.39 -9.51
CA ALA A 43 -11.49 -6.98 -10.80
C ALA A 43 -10.27 -7.18 -11.72
N THR A 44 -9.13 -6.55 -11.40
CA THR A 44 -7.88 -6.59 -12.18
C THR A 44 -7.03 -7.84 -11.91
N ASN A 45 -7.19 -8.53 -10.77
CA ASN A 45 -6.46 -9.79 -10.51
C ASN A 45 -7.24 -10.77 -9.61
N PRO A 46 -8.06 -11.68 -10.18
CA PRO A 46 -8.89 -12.61 -9.43
C PRO A 46 -8.10 -13.68 -8.64
N ALA A 47 -6.78 -13.80 -8.85
CA ALA A 47 -5.95 -14.78 -8.16
C ALA A 47 -5.35 -14.27 -6.83
N GLN A 48 -5.60 -13.02 -6.44
CA GLN A 48 -4.97 -12.42 -5.26
C GLN A 48 -5.60 -12.91 -3.95
N THR A 49 -5.31 -14.15 -3.57
CA THR A 49 -5.62 -14.69 -2.23
C THR A 49 -4.57 -14.19 -1.25
N VAL A 50 -4.81 -13.04 -0.62
CA VAL A 50 -3.93 -12.57 0.45
C VAL A 50 -4.46 -13.05 1.79
N LEU A 51 -3.80 -14.05 2.37
CA LEU A 51 -3.91 -14.34 3.81
C LEU A 51 -3.04 -13.32 4.55
N PHE A 52 -3.65 -12.36 5.24
CA PHE A 52 -2.90 -11.47 6.14
C PHE A 52 -2.74 -12.11 7.52
N LYS A 53 -1.63 -11.79 8.17
CA LYS A 53 -1.39 -12.04 9.60
C LYS A 53 -1.79 -10.78 10.38
N HIS A 54 -1.84 -10.88 11.71
CA HIS A 54 -2.18 -9.82 12.67
C HIS A 54 -1.42 -8.48 12.53
N GLU A 55 -0.36 -8.45 11.73
CA GLU A 55 0.35 -7.23 11.30
C GLU A 55 0.40 -7.16 9.78
N PRO A 56 0.33 -5.94 9.18
CA PRO A 56 0.53 -5.78 7.74
C PRO A 56 1.87 -6.40 7.36
N ASN A 57 1.86 -7.34 6.42
CA ASN A 57 3.09 -7.95 5.90
C ASN A 57 3.86 -6.91 5.08
N ARG A 58 4.68 -6.11 5.78
CA ARG A 58 5.46 -5.01 5.20
C ARG A 58 6.51 -5.53 4.23
N ASP A 59 7.01 -6.74 4.43
CA ASP A 59 7.93 -7.39 3.50
C ASP A 59 7.24 -7.73 2.19
N HIS A 60 5.98 -8.19 2.25
CA HIS A 60 5.17 -8.39 1.06
C HIS A 60 4.89 -7.07 0.33
N LEU A 61 4.57 -6.00 1.06
CA LEU A 61 4.41 -4.67 0.45
C LEU A 61 5.72 -4.17 -0.19
N ARG A 62 6.86 -4.36 0.46
CA ARG A 62 8.19 -4.05 -0.11
C ARG A 62 8.40 -4.82 -1.41
N GLN A 63 8.15 -6.13 -1.43
CA GLN A 63 8.26 -6.94 -2.65
C GLN A 63 7.33 -6.46 -3.77
N LEU A 64 6.08 -6.11 -3.45
CA LEU A 64 5.15 -5.57 -4.45
C LEU A 64 5.65 -4.25 -5.04
N ILE A 65 6.15 -3.34 -4.20
CA ILE A 65 6.71 -2.05 -4.63
C ILE A 65 7.97 -2.27 -5.46
N SER A 66 8.93 -3.07 -4.99
CA SER A 66 10.16 -3.38 -5.73
C SER A 66 9.85 -4.03 -7.07
N ASN A 67 9.04 -5.09 -7.12
CA ASN A 67 8.69 -5.75 -8.38
C ASN A 67 8.01 -4.80 -9.38
N ARG A 68 7.23 -3.84 -8.88
CA ARG A 68 6.57 -2.84 -9.72
C ARG A 68 7.57 -1.78 -10.20
N PHE A 69 8.43 -1.26 -9.32
CA PHE A 69 9.20 -0.03 -9.54
C PHE A 69 10.73 -0.18 -9.67
N THR A 70 11.29 -1.38 -9.54
CA THR A 70 12.72 -1.64 -9.73
C THR A 70 13.24 -1.09 -11.07
N ASN A 71 14.43 -0.48 -11.04
CA ASN A 71 15.14 0.10 -12.20
C ASN A 71 14.38 1.21 -12.93
N ARG A 72 13.48 1.92 -12.25
CA ARG A 72 12.81 3.11 -12.82
C ARG A 72 12.61 4.19 -11.77
N HIS A 73 12.30 5.38 -12.28
CA HIS A 73 11.87 6.49 -11.45
C HIS A 73 10.35 6.42 -11.28
N ALA A 74 9.88 6.76 -10.10
CA ALA A 74 8.46 6.95 -9.85
C ALA A 74 8.22 8.01 -8.79
N SER A 75 7.17 8.79 -9.01
CA SER A 75 6.68 9.74 -8.03
C SER A 75 6.02 9.03 -6.84
N VAL A 76 6.08 9.64 -5.66
CA VAL A 76 5.34 9.17 -4.48
C VAL A 76 3.84 9.04 -4.80
N ARG A 77 3.29 9.88 -5.68
CA ARG A 77 1.92 9.82 -6.19
C ARG A 77 1.61 8.53 -6.95
N GLU A 78 2.51 8.06 -7.81
CA GLU A 78 2.33 6.82 -8.56
C GLU A 78 2.41 5.60 -7.64
N ILE A 79 3.31 5.63 -6.66
CA ILE A 79 3.43 4.58 -5.64
C ILE A 79 2.15 4.54 -4.79
N GLU A 80 1.66 5.69 -4.32
CA GLU A 80 0.41 5.77 -3.57
C GLU A 80 -0.75 5.21 -4.38
N ARG A 81 -0.85 5.56 -5.67
CA ARG A 81 -1.89 5.05 -6.55
C ARG A 81 -1.85 3.53 -6.63
N PHE A 82 -0.68 2.98 -6.96
CA PHE A 82 -0.48 1.53 -7.03
C PHE A 82 -0.90 0.85 -5.72
N VAL A 83 -0.42 1.36 -4.58
CA VAL A 83 -0.72 0.77 -3.28
C VAL A 83 -2.22 0.85 -2.96
N ILE A 84 -2.84 2.01 -3.16
CA ILE A 84 -4.25 2.21 -2.77
C ILE A 84 -5.22 1.57 -3.75
N GLU A 85 -4.88 1.42 -5.02
CA GLU A 85 -5.81 0.87 -6.02
C GLU A 85 -5.58 -0.62 -6.20
N GLU A 86 -4.32 -1.06 -6.35
CA GLU A 86 -3.97 -2.43 -6.73
C GLU A 86 -3.58 -3.31 -5.53
N THR A 87 -3.46 -2.76 -4.32
CA THR A 87 -3.02 -3.53 -3.14
C THR A 87 -3.93 -3.35 -1.93
N PRO A 88 -3.98 -4.32 -1.00
CA PRO A 88 -4.77 -4.27 0.24
C PRO A 88 -4.22 -3.30 1.32
N PHE A 89 -3.13 -2.58 1.05
CA PHE A 89 -2.41 -1.79 2.04
C PHE A 89 -2.91 -0.33 2.11
N LEU A 90 -2.57 0.36 3.22
CA LEU A 90 -2.94 1.74 3.50
C LEU A 90 -1.81 2.72 3.18
N VAL A 91 -2.15 4.01 3.13
CA VAL A 91 -1.18 5.11 2.97
C VAL A 91 -0.08 5.06 4.03
N SER A 92 -0.46 4.80 5.29
CA SER A 92 0.48 4.69 6.40
C SER A 92 1.45 3.51 6.26
N HIS A 93 1.05 2.45 5.55
CA HIS A 93 1.88 1.26 5.36
C HIS A 93 2.98 1.52 4.34
N TYR A 94 2.65 2.07 3.16
CA TYR A 94 3.68 2.30 2.15
C TYR A 94 4.67 3.38 2.57
N LYS A 95 4.24 4.45 3.24
CA LYS A 95 5.17 5.50 3.71
C LYS A 95 6.22 4.95 4.67
N ARG A 96 5.85 4.00 5.53
CA ARG A 96 6.79 3.29 6.41
C ARG A 96 7.72 2.35 5.64
N VAL A 97 7.21 1.68 4.60
CA VAL A 97 8.03 0.81 3.75
C VAL A 97 9.04 1.61 2.96
N LEU A 98 8.64 2.72 2.33
CA LEU A 98 9.56 3.62 1.62
C LEU A 98 10.66 4.14 2.55
N ALA A 99 10.32 4.53 3.79
CA ALA A 99 11.31 4.99 4.75
C ALA A 99 12.36 3.92 5.08
N ARG A 100 11.95 2.65 5.17
CA ARG A 100 12.86 1.51 5.37
C ARG A 100 13.68 1.19 4.13
N MET A 101 13.11 1.34 2.94
CA MET A 101 13.82 1.15 1.68
C MET A 101 14.88 2.24 1.46
N GLU A 102 14.58 3.49 1.81
CA GLU A 102 15.57 4.59 1.80
C GLU A 102 16.70 4.35 2.80
N GLU A 103 16.37 3.88 4.01
CA GLU A 103 17.37 3.49 5.03
C GLU A 103 18.24 2.31 4.56
N ALA A 104 17.68 1.36 3.82
CA ALA A 104 18.38 0.21 3.27
C ALA A 104 19.19 0.52 1.99
N GLY A 105 18.95 1.67 1.36
CA GLY A 105 19.57 2.05 0.08
C GLY A 105 18.92 1.43 -1.16
N ASP A 106 17.74 0.80 -1.03
CA ASP A 106 16.99 0.24 -2.17
C ASP A 106 16.39 1.33 -3.07
N LEU A 107 16.23 2.55 -2.53
CA LEU A 107 15.72 3.69 -3.26
C LEU A 107 16.36 4.99 -2.77
N GLN A 108 16.36 6.01 -3.62
CA GLN A 108 16.84 7.36 -3.30
C GLN A 108 15.91 8.44 -3.85
N PRO A 109 15.69 9.53 -3.12
CA PRO A 109 14.95 10.67 -3.65
C PRO A 109 15.76 11.42 -4.71
N VAL A 110 15.15 11.72 -5.84
CA VAL A 110 15.73 12.52 -6.92
C VAL A 110 15.47 14.00 -6.63
N ASN A 111 16.53 14.81 -6.54
CA ASN A 111 16.46 16.25 -6.26
C ASN A 111 15.59 16.60 -5.02
N PRO A 112 15.88 16.05 -3.83
CA PRO A 112 15.09 16.36 -2.64
C PRO A 112 15.20 17.84 -2.26
N SER A 113 14.11 18.41 -1.74
CA SER A 113 14.15 19.73 -1.10
C SER A 113 15.19 19.75 0.02
N VAL A 114 15.94 20.86 0.13
CA VAL A 114 16.98 21.07 1.15
C VAL A 114 16.45 20.90 2.58
N HIS A 115 15.16 21.16 2.78
CA HIS A 115 14.49 21.05 4.08
C HIS A 115 13.77 19.71 4.28
N ARG A 116 13.97 18.73 3.39
CA ARG A 116 13.31 17.43 3.50
C ARG A 116 13.85 16.67 4.70
N ARG A 117 12.93 16.14 5.51
CA ARG A 117 13.24 15.15 6.55
C ARG A 117 13.34 13.75 5.91
N GLN A 118 14.51 13.12 6.04
CA GLN A 118 14.73 11.74 5.59
C GLN A 118 13.70 10.78 6.19
N GLY A 119 13.28 9.77 5.41
CA GLY A 119 12.27 8.80 5.82
C GLY A 119 10.85 9.36 5.90
N THR A 120 10.62 10.57 5.37
CA THR A 120 9.27 11.15 5.25
C THR A 120 8.94 11.48 3.81
N TYR A 121 7.69 11.21 3.44
CA TYR A 121 7.13 11.43 2.10
C TYR A 121 5.81 12.21 2.19
N PRO A 122 5.85 13.48 2.62
CA PRO A 122 4.67 14.35 2.58
C PRO A 122 4.41 14.89 1.17
N ASP A 123 5.46 15.06 0.37
CA ASP A 123 5.39 15.51 -1.01
C ASP A 123 5.08 14.33 -1.94
N LEU A 124 3.97 14.44 -2.68
CA LEU A 124 3.53 13.41 -3.61
C LEU A 124 4.24 13.50 -4.97
N ASP A 125 4.78 14.67 -5.30
CA ASP A 125 5.43 14.91 -6.59
C ASP A 125 6.96 14.68 -6.49
N LEU A 126 7.44 14.26 -5.32
CA LEU A 126 8.82 13.81 -5.13
C LEU A 126 9.07 12.53 -5.95
N GLU A 127 10.06 12.59 -6.81
CA GLU A 127 10.55 11.46 -7.60
C GLU A 127 11.50 10.59 -6.77
N LEU A 128 11.32 9.27 -6.86
CA LEU A 128 12.17 8.26 -6.23
C LEU A 128 12.79 7.38 -7.30
N GLU A 129 14.10 7.20 -7.23
CA GLU A 129 14.86 6.25 -8.03
C GLU A 129 14.97 4.94 -7.25
N PHE A 130 14.63 3.81 -7.89
CA PHE A 130 14.69 2.48 -7.30
C PHE A 130 15.82 1.66 -7.91
N HIS A 131 16.61 1.02 -7.06
CA HIS A 131 17.76 0.17 -7.43
C HIS A 131 17.44 -1.33 -7.33
#